data_AF-A0AAE9MMI0-F1
#
_entry.id   AF-A0AAE9MMI0-F1
#
_cell.length_a   1.000
_cell.length_b   1.000
_cell.length_c   1.000
_cell.angle_alpha   90.00
_cell.angle_beta   90.00
_cell.angle_gamma   90.00
#
_symmetry.space_group_name_H-M   'P 1'
#
loop_
_entity.id
_entity.type
_entity.pdbx_description
1 polymer ?
#
loop_
_entity_poly.entity_id
_entity_poly.type
_entity_poly.pdbx_seq_one_letter_code
_entity_poly.pdbx_strand_id
1 'polypeptide(L)'
;MVNLNEYLGGIATSIAEARLMSDLKSLEIAEKFSRHELLKHFSIPRFKAQNIELTIPVAIGELEETYEADYEPINNVAFNSQAYTILKDASKITSFDRKTSTMLRSIIAQRTDELEKNIKATGEVDPVLSRFSQQLSKEFISIYSEKVSYDVLVKKLNSELRLSIKSRQITQKNTKVIVEAHKLNEIKPENIVQIKMTLNEEGMEWYTSENEDGVRETKLLPE
;
A
#
# COMPACT_ATOMS: atom_id res chain seq x y z
N MET A 1 14.35 15.64 6.89
CA MET A 1 13.09 14.94 6.57
C MET A 1 13.31 13.48 6.86
N VAL A 2 12.35 12.86 7.51
CA VAL A 2 12.40 11.46 7.95
C VAL A 2 11.14 10.74 7.49
N ASN A 3 11.20 9.43 7.30
CA ASN A 3 9.99 8.68 7.00
C ASN A 3 9.08 8.65 8.23
N LEU A 4 7.77 8.84 8.02
CA LEU A 4 6.81 8.89 9.12
C LEU A 4 6.79 7.59 9.94
N ASN A 5 6.89 6.43 9.27
CA ASN A 5 6.93 5.13 9.94
C ASN A 5 8.17 4.97 10.85
N GLU A 6 9.35 5.38 10.37
CA GLU A 6 10.60 5.37 11.14
C GLU A 6 10.51 6.31 12.34
N TYR A 7 9.96 7.51 12.14
CA TYR A 7 9.80 8.49 13.21
C TYR A 7 8.85 7.99 14.31
N LEU A 8 7.65 7.51 13.95
CA LEU A 8 6.69 6.98 14.92
C LEU A 8 7.20 5.71 15.60
N GLY A 9 7.89 4.83 14.86
CA GLY A 9 8.56 3.65 15.41
C GLY A 9 9.63 4.03 16.45
N GLY A 10 10.47 5.02 16.16
CA GLY A 10 11.48 5.50 17.08
C GLY A 10 10.90 6.08 18.38
N ILE A 11 9.76 6.77 18.31
CA ILE A 11 9.05 7.25 19.50
C ILE A 11 8.56 6.06 20.34
N ALA A 12 7.90 5.07 19.70
CA ALA A 12 7.42 3.89 20.40
C ALA A 12 8.56 3.11 21.07
N THR A 13 9.69 2.93 20.38
CA THR A 13 10.89 2.30 20.94
C THR A 13 11.44 3.08 22.15
N SER A 14 11.54 4.40 22.05
CA SER A 14 12.04 5.25 23.14
C SER A 14 11.15 5.15 24.40
N ILE A 15 9.83 5.04 24.21
CA ILE A 15 8.88 4.84 25.31
C ILE A 15 9.07 3.47 25.96
N ALA A 16 9.22 2.41 25.16
CA ALA A 16 9.48 1.06 25.67
C ALA A 16 10.80 0.98 26.46
N GLU A 17 11.85 1.63 25.97
CA GLU A 17 13.14 1.73 26.69
C GLU A 17 13.02 2.49 28.02
N ALA A 18 12.30 3.62 28.01
CA ALA A 18 12.04 4.38 29.24
C ALA A 18 11.26 3.54 30.27
N ARG A 19 10.32 2.72 29.80
CA ARG A 19 9.55 1.78 30.64
C ARG A 19 10.44 0.72 31.27
N LEU A 20 11.32 0.09 30.49
CA LEU A 20 12.31 -0.87 30.99
C LEU A 20 13.21 -0.24 32.06
N MET A 21 13.70 0.97 31.80
CA MET A 21 14.54 1.70 32.76
C MET A 21 13.80 1.99 34.08
N SER A 22 12.49 2.31 34.02
CA SER A 22 11.65 2.51 35.21
C SER A 22 11.50 1.23 36.04
N ASP A 23 11.30 0.07 35.40
CA ASP A 23 11.20 -1.21 36.11
C ASP A 23 12.53 -1.59 36.77
N LEU A 24 13.65 -1.46 36.05
CA LEU A 24 14.98 -1.70 36.62
C LEU A 24 15.25 -0.79 37.82
N LYS A 25 14.82 0.48 37.75
CA LYS A 25 14.97 1.40 38.88
C LYS A 25 14.11 1.00 40.08
N SER A 26 12.89 0.53 39.83
CA SER A 26 11.99 0.02 40.88
C SER A 26 12.60 -1.19 41.59
N LEU A 27 13.24 -2.10 40.83
CA LEU A 27 13.97 -3.24 41.39
C LEU A 27 15.15 -2.80 42.26
N GLU A 28 15.97 -1.85 41.80
CA GLU A 28 17.08 -1.31 42.58
C GLU A 28 16.61 -0.69 43.90
N ILE A 29 15.48 0.03 43.89
CA ILE A 29 14.87 0.59 45.10
C ILE A 29 14.38 -0.53 46.02
N ALA A 30 13.73 -1.56 45.49
CA ALA A 30 13.27 -2.72 46.24
C ALA A 30 14.42 -3.41 47.00
N GLU A 31 15.56 -3.61 46.33
CA GLU A 31 16.76 -4.19 46.94
C GLU A 31 17.31 -3.32 48.08
N LYS A 32 17.28 -2.00 47.93
CA LYS A 32 17.70 -1.07 49.00
C LYS A 32 16.76 -1.13 50.19
N PHE A 33 15.45 -1.22 49.94
CA PHE A 33 14.43 -1.32 50.98
C PHE A 33 14.57 -2.62 51.77
N SER A 34 14.77 -3.76 51.09
CA SER A 34 14.87 -5.07 51.74
C SER A 34 16.07 -5.19 52.69
N ARG A 35 17.15 -4.46 52.41
CA ARG A 35 18.38 -4.45 53.23
C ARG A 35 18.33 -3.50 54.43
N HIS A 36 17.33 -2.62 54.52
CA HIS A 36 17.27 -1.60 55.57
C HIS A 36 16.23 -1.97 56.64
N GLU A 37 16.65 -2.01 57.92
CA GLU A 37 15.85 -2.51 59.04
C GLU A 37 14.44 -1.92 59.14
N LEU A 38 14.30 -0.61 58.91
CA LEU A 38 12.99 0.07 58.97
C LEU A 38 12.23 0.06 57.64
N LEU A 39 12.93 0.04 56.50
CA LEU A 39 12.29 0.24 55.18
C LEU A 39 11.80 -1.08 54.57
N LYS A 40 12.26 -2.23 55.06
CA LYS A 40 11.85 -3.56 54.58
C LYS A 40 10.34 -3.83 54.69
N HIS A 41 9.61 -3.04 55.49
CA HIS A 41 8.16 -3.14 55.68
C HIS A 41 7.39 -2.04 54.91
N PHE A 42 8.07 -1.18 54.16
CA PHE A 42 7.44 -0.08 53.43
C PHE A 42 7.09 -0.53 52.00
N SER A 43 6.02 0.04 51.45
CA SER A 43 5.65 -0.19 50.06
C SER A 43 6.73 0.36 49.11
N ILE A 44 7.09 -0.43 48.10
CA ILE A 44 8.06 -0.03 47.08
C ILE A 44 7.33 0.88 46.07
N PRO A 45 7.82 2.10 45.83
CA PRO A 45 7.24 2.98 44.81
C PRO A 45 7.45 2.38 43.42
N ARG A 46 6.37 2.26 42.65
CA ARG A 46 6.39 1.81 41.25
C ARG A 46 5.66 2.83 40.38
N PHE A 47 6.30 3.27 39.30
CA PHE A 47 5.68 4.16 38.33
C PHE A 47 5.20 3.35 37.11
N LYS A 48 3.89 3.36 36.84
CA LYS A 48 3.28 2.77 35.64
C LYS A 48 2.79 3.90 34.72
N ALA A 49 3.27 3.93 33.48
CA ALA A 49 2.82 4.89 32.47
C ALA A 49 1.71 4.25 31.61
N GLN A 50 0.50 4.10 32.18
CA GLN A 50 -0.58 3.31 31.55
C GLN A 50 -1.09 3.91 30.24
N ASN A 51 -1.24 5.24 30.19
CA ASN A 51 -1.77 5.96 29.03
C ASN A 51 -0.84 7.13 28.71
N ILE A 52 -0.24 7.11 27.53
CA ILE A 52 0.64 8.18 27.06
C ILE A 52 -0.03 8.88 25.89
N GLU A 53 -0.36 10.15 26.09
CA GLU A 53 -0.89 11.03 25.04
C GLU A 53 0.21 11.98 24.54
N LEU A 54 0.45 11.95 23.23
CA LEU A 54 1.43 12.79 22.55
C LEU A 54 0.75 13.61 21.47
N THR A 55 1.01 14.91 21.47
CA THR A 55 0.64 15.81 20.38
C THR A 55 1.90 16.33 19.72
N ILE A 56 2.17 15.89 18.51
CA ILE A 56 3.43 16.16 17.81
C ILE A 56 3.15 17.04 16.59
N PRO A 57 3.73 18.26 16.50
CA PRO A 57 3.65 19.06 15.29
C PRO A 57 4.60 18.49 14.23
N VAL A 58 4.07 18.29 13.02
CA VAL A 58 4.82 17.82 11.86
C VAL A 58 4.43 18.62 10.62
N ALA A 59 5.31 18.72 9.65
CA ALA A 59 4.94 19.19 8.31
C ALA A 59 5.11 18.06 7.30
N ILE A 60 4.12 17.88 6.42
CA ILE A 60 4.16 16.89 5.34
C ILE A 60 5.01 17.49 4.22
N GLY A 61 6.11 16.82 3.86
CA GLY A 61 7.00 17.30 2.80
C GLY A 61 6.76 16.61 1.46
N GLU A 62 7.02 15.31 1.39
CA GLU A 62 6.94 14.53 0.14
C GLU A 62 6.15 13.23 0.35
N LEU A 63 5.36 12.88 -0.67
CA LEU A 63 4.71 11.60 -0.81
C LEU A 63 5.44 10.85 -1.92
N GLU A 64 6.28 9.89 -1.56
CA GLU A 64 6.95 9.02 -2.52
C GLU A 64 6.13 7.74 -2.69
N GLU A 65 5.70 7.48 -3.92
CA GLU A 65 5.05 6.23 -4.31
C GLU A 65 6.04 5.41 -5.14
N THR A 66 6.40 4.24 -4.61
CA THR A 66 7.17 3.25 -5.35
C THR A 66 6.20 2.28 -6.02
N TYR A 67 6.47 1.98 -7.29
CA TYR A 67 5.65 1.06 -8.09
C TYR A 67 6.41 -0.24 -8.36
N GLU A 68 5.70 -1.32 -8.68
CA GLU A 68 6.30 -2.59 -9.10
C GLU A 68 7.26 -2.41 -10.30
N ALA A 69 8.44 -3.02 -10.21
CA ALA A 69 9.50 -2.95 -11.22
C ALA A 69 9.11 -3.67 -12.53
N ASP A 70 8.43 -4.82 -12.43
CA ASP A 70 7.96 -5.63 -13.56
C ASP A 70 6.44 -5.51 -13.75
N TYR A 71 5.98 -4.26 -13.91
CA TYR A 71 4.56 -4.00 -14.19
C TYR A 71 4.20 -4.39 -15.63
N GLU A 72 3.44 -5.47 -15.78
CA GLU A 72 2.78 -5.87 -17.03
C GLU A 72 1.27 -5.50 -16.97
N PRO A 73 0.85 -4.39 -17.61
CA PRO A 73 -0.53 -3.93 -17.53
C PRO A 73 -1.52 -4.83 -18.28
N ILE A 74 -1.05 -5.58 -19.28
CA ILE A 74 -1.89 -6.29 -20.24
C ILE A 74 -1.41 -7.73 -20.38
N ASN A 75 -2.34 -8.69 -20.26
CA ASN A 75 -2.10 -10.05 -20.75
C ASN A 75 -2.39 -10.07 -22.25
N ASN A 76 -1.34 -9.97 -23.07
CA ASN A 76 -1.47 -9.81 -24.52
C ASN A 76 -2.28 -10.92 -25.20
N VAL A 77 -2.21 -12.17 -24.70
CA VAL A 77 -2.99 -13.29 -25.28
C VAL A 77 -4.48 -13.09 -25.03
N ALA A 78 -4.88 -12.85 -23.78
CA ALA A 78 -6.28 -12.68 -23.42
C ALA A 78 -6.87 -11.40 -24.02
N PHE A 79 -6.12 -10.30 -23.93
CA PHE A 79 -6.52 -8.99 -24.43
C PHE A 79 -6.74 -9.00 -25.95
N ASN A 80 -5.80 -9.56 -26.72
CA ASN A 80 -5.91 -9.63 -28.18
C ASN A 80 -7.09 -10.52 -28.61
N SER A 81 -7.31 -11.63 -27.90
CA SER A 81 -8.45 -12.53 -28.15
C SER A 81 -9.79 -11.83 -27.90
N GLN A 82 -9.89 -11.05 -26.83
CA GLN A 82 -11.09 -10.29 -26.50
C GLN A 82 -11.33 -9.17 -27.52
N ALA A 83 -10.31 -8.40 -27.88
CA ALA A 83 -10.42 -7.36 -28.90
C ALA A 83 -10.92 -7.95 -30.24
N TYR A 84 -10.37 -9.09 -30.66
CA TYR A 84 -10.81 -9.79 -31.86
C TYR A 84 -12.27 -10.25 -31.77
N THR A 85 -12.70 -10.75 -30.61
CA THR A 85 -14.08 -11.15 -30.36
C THR A 85 -15.03 -9.96 -30.45
N ILE A 86 -14.66 -8.80 -29.90
CA ILE A 86 -15.45 -7.56 -30.01
C ILE A 86 -15.64 -7.14 -31.46
N LEU A 87 -14.59 -7.19 -32.30
CA LEU A 87 -14.69 -6.88 -33.73
C LEU A 87 -15.64 -7.85 -34.46
N LYS A 88 -15.51 -9.15 -34.18
CA LYS A 88 -16.37 -10.20 -34.75
C LYS A 88 -17.85 -10.00 -34.37
N ASP A 89 -18.12 -9.76 -33.09
CA ASP A 89 -19.48 -9.56 -32.58
C ASP A 89 -20.11 -8.27 -33.13
N ALA A 90 -19.32 -7.20 -33.26
CA ALA A 90 -19.77 -5.96 -33.88
C ALA A 90 -20.18 -6.15 -35.34
N SER A 91 -19.52 -7.08 -36.03
CA SER A 91 -19.81 -7.46 -37.42
C SER A 91 -20.97 -8.43 -37.57
N LYS A 92 -21.45 -9.02 -36.46
CA LYS A 92 -22.52 -10.04 -36.45
C LYS A 92 -22.22 -11.27 -37.31
N ILE A 93 -20.95 -11.65 -37.42
CA ILE A 93 -20.51 -12.84 -38.16
C ILE A 93 -19.96 -13.90 -37.22
N THR A 94 -19.92 -15.15 -37.68
CA THR A 94 -19.34 -16.27 -36.92
C THR A 94 -17.82 -16.35 -37.08
N SER A 95 -17.28 -15.97 -38.24
CA SER A 95 -15.85 -15.88 -38.51
C SER A 95 -15.54 -14.97 -39.70
N PHE A 96 -14.38 -14.31 -39.65
CA PHE A 96 -13.79 -13.67 -40.83
C PHE A 96 -13.10 -14.72 -41.70
N ASP A 97 -12.90 -14.42 -42.98
CA ASP A 97 -12.05 -15.27 -43.84
C ASP A 97 -10.60 -15.31 -43.32
N ARG A 98 -9.82 -16.27 -43.81
CA ARG A 98 -8.45 -16.51 -43.32
C ARG A 98 -7.53 -15.29 -43.49
N LYS A 99 -7.65 -14.55 -44.60
CA LYS A 99 -6.80 -13.40 -44.90
C LYS A 99 -7.14 -12.24 -43.96
N THR A 100 -8.42 -11.93 -43.84
CA THR A 100 -8.91 -10.88 -42.94
C THR A 100 -8.59 -11.20 -41.48
N SER A 101 -8.81 -12.45 -41.06
CA SER A 101 -8.49 -12.90 -39.69
C SER A 101 -7.03 -12.70 -39.33
N THR A 102 -6.11 -13.07 -40.23
CA THR A 102 -4.66 -12.90 -40.01
C THR A 102 -4.28 -11.41 -39.95
N MET A 103 -4.84 -10.61 -40.85
CA MET A 103 -4.60 -9.16 -40.89
C MET A 103 -5.08 -8.48 -39.60
N LEU A 104 -6.30 -8.78 -39.14
CA LEU A 104 -6.85 -8.20 -37.91
C LEU A 104 -6.06 -8.61 -36.68
N ARG A 105 -5.64 -9.87 -36.55
CA ARG A 105 -4.79 -10.31 -35.44
C ARG A 105 -3.45 -9.56 -35.42
N SER A 106 -2.85 -9.32 -36.58
CA SER A 106 -1.61 -8.54 -36.69
C SER A 106 -1.81 -7.10 -36.25
N ILE A 107 -2.89 -6.45 -36.70
CA ILE A 107 -3.23 -5.07 -36.32
C ILE A 107 -3.48 -4.95 -34.82
N ILE A 108 -4.28 -5.86 -34.26
CA ILE A 108 -4.56 -5.90 -32.82
C ILE A 108 -3.26 -6.06 -32.04
N ALA A 109 -2.40 -7.02 -32.39
CA ALA A 109 -1.14 -7.25 -31.69
C ALA A 109 -0.25 -5.99 -31.71
N GLN A 110 -0.07 -5.37 -32.89
CA GLN A 110 0.72 -4.13 -33.01
C GLN A 110 0.15 -2.99 -32.15
N ARG A 111 -1.18 -2.78 -32.20
CA ARG A 111 -1.84 -1.71 -31.44
C ARG A 111 -1.80 -1.99 -29.93
N THR A 112 -1.87 -3.25 -29.52
CA THR A 112 -1.74 -3.65 -28.10
C THR A 112 -0.34 -3.38 -27.59
N ASP A 113 0.71 -3.67 -28.38
CA ASP A 113 2.09 -3.34 -28.01
C ASP A 113 2.29 -1.82 -27.86
N GLU A 114 1.69 -1.01 -28.73
CA GLU A 114 1.70 0.45 -28.62
C GLU A 114 0.92 0.94 -27.39
N LEU A 115 -0.25 0.35 -27.10
CA LEU A 115 -1.05 0.64 -25.92
C LEU A 115 -0.26 0.36 -24.63
N GLU A 116 0.36 -0.82 -24.54
CA GLU A 116 1.17 -1.23 -23.39
C GLU A 116 2.34 -0.25 -23.14
N LYS A 117 3.08 0.10 -24.20
CA LYS A 117 4.19 1.07 -24.11
C LYS A 117 3.71 2.44 -23.61
N ASN A 118 2.57 2.92 -24.11
CA ASN A 118 2.03 4.21 -23.71
C ASN A 118 1.50 4.21 -22.26
N ILE A 119 0.87 3.12 -21.82
CA ILE A 119 0.45 2.96 -20.41
C ILE A 119 1.68 2.99 -19.50
N LYS A 120 2.75 2.26 -19.84
CA LYS A 120 4.00 2.26 -19.05
C LYS A 120 4.68 3.62 -19.01
N ALA A 121 4.64 4.38 -20.10
CA ALA A 121 5.27 5.69 -20.20
C ALA A 121 4.50 6.82 -19.47
N THR A 122 3.16 6.80 -19.55
CA THR A 122 2.31 7.89 -19.04
C THR A 122 1.67 7.61 -17.69
N GLY A 123 1.47 6.34 -17.34
CA GLY A 123 0.67 5.93 -16.18
C GLY A 123 -0.84 6.10 -16.37
N GLU A 124 -1.30 6.62 -17.51
CA GLU A 124 -2.70 6.88 -17.78
C GLU A 124 -3.34 5.74 -18.58
N VAL A 125 -4.40 5.12 -18.05
CA VAL A 125 -5.08 4.00 -18.73
C VAL A 125 -6.18 4.49 -19.66
N ASP A 126 -7.11 5.29 -19.15
CA ASP A 126 -8.33 5.67 -19.88
C ASP A 126 -8.09 6.49 -21.16
N PRO A 127 -7.27 7.56 -21.16
CA PRO A 127 -7.04 8.34 -22.39
C PRO A 127 -6.24 7.54 -23.43
N VAL A 128 -5.33 6.67 -23.01
CA VAL A 128 -4.54 5.82 -23.91
C VAL A 128 -5.41 4.71 -24.51
N LEU A 129 -6.24 4.05 -23.71
CA LEU A 129 -7.20 3.06 -24.18
C LEU A 129 -8.22 3.68 -25.15
N SER A 130 -8.69 4.90 -24.87
CA SER A 130 -9.59 5.62 -25.77
C SER A 130 -8.97 5.83 -27.15
N ARG A 131 -7.69 6.23 -27.21
CA ARG A 131 -6.94 6.36 -28.48
C ARG A 131 -6.79 5.02 -29.19
N PHE A 132 -6.43 3.96 -28.46
CA PHE A 132 -6.36 2.60 -29.00
C PHE A 132 -7.69 2.19 -29.65
N SER A 133 -8.80 2.33 -28.91
CA SER A 133 -10.14 1.95 -29.39
C SER A 133 -10.54 2.74 -30.63
N GLN A 134 -10.22 4.04 -30.68
CA GLN A 134 -10.47 4.89 -31.84
C GLN A 134 -9.67 4.48 -33.07
N GLN A 135 -8.39 4.16 -32.91
CA GLN A 135 -7.50 3.75 -34.00
C GLN A 135 -7.88 2.37 -34.54
N LEU A 136 -8.05 1.39 -33.64
CA LEU A 136 -8.45 0.03 -34.01
C LEU A 136 -9.80 0.04 -34.73
N SER A 137 -10.77 0.84 -34.26
CA SER A 137 -12.07 0.96 -34.93
C SER A 137 -11.96 1.58 -36.32
N LYS A 138 -11.11 2.59 -36.52
CA LYS A 138 -10.90 3.21 -37.84
C LYS A 138 -10.32 2.22 -38.83
N GLU A 139 -9.27 1.50 -38.43
CA GLU A 139 -8.63 0.48 -39.27
C GLU A 139 -9.58 -0.67 -39.56
N PHE A 140 -10.31 -1.12 -38.55
CA PHE A 140 -11.29 -2.19 -38.71
C PHE A 140 -12.36 -1.82 -39.75
N ILE A 141 -12.95 -0.63 -39.67
CA ILE A 141 -13.98 -0.18 -40.62
C ILE A 141 -13.39 -0.01 -42.04
N SER A 142 -12.12 0.37 -42.15
CA SER A 142 -11.45 0.48 -43.46
C SER A 142 -11.27 -0.89 -44.15
N ILE A 143 -11.18 -1.97 -43.36
CA ILE A 143 -11.04 -3.35 -43.84
C ILE A 143 -12.42 -3.98 -44.04
N TYR A 144 -13.35 -3.70 -43.14
CA TYR A 144 -14.67 -4.29 -43.06
C TYR A 144 -15.73 -3.17 -42.98
N SER A 145 -16.19 -2.71 -44.15
CA SER A 145 -17.04 -1.52 -44.27
C SER A 145 -18.54 -1.79 -44.10
N GLU A 146 -18.96 -3.05 -43.95
CA GLU A 146 -20.38 -3.39 -43.85
C GLU A 146 -20.95 -3.14 -42.45
N LYS A 147 -21.90 -2.19 -42.36
CA LYS A 147 -22.91 -2.04 -41.29
C LYS A 147 -22.40 -1.92 -39.83
N VAL A 148 -21.10 -1.67 -39.59
CA VAL A 148 -20.57 -1.43 -38.24
C VAL A 148 -20.53 0.06 -37.92
N SER A 149 -21.17 0.44 -36.81
CA SER A 149 -21.13 1.82 -36.30
C SER A 149 -19.83 2.10 -35.55
N TYR A 150 -19.09 3.11 -35.98
CA TYR A 150 -17.83 3.53 -35.36
C TYR A 150 -17.98 3.85 -33.87
N ASP A 151 -18.93 4.72 -33.51
CA ASP A 151 -19.09 5.17 -32.12
C ASP A 151 -19.48 4.04 -31.17
N VAL A 152 -20.33 3.10 -31.65
CA VAL A 152 -20.72 1.92 -30.88
C VAL A 152 -19.53 1.01 -30.65
N LEU A 153 -18.70 0.78 -31.69
CA LEU A 153 -17.52 -0.06 -31.58
C LEU A 153 -16.47 0.53 -30.62
N VAL A 154 -16.19 1.82 -30.74
CA VAL A 154 -15.24 2.52 -29.84
C VAL A 154 -15.70 2.43 -28.39
N LYS A 155 -16.98 2.67 -28.11
CA LYS A 155 -17.54 2.54 -26.75
C LYS A 155 -17.40 1.12 -26.22
N LYS A 156 -17.73 0.11 -27.03
CA LYS A 156 -17.67 -1.30 -26.65
C LYS A 156 -16.23 -1.75 -26.36
N LEU A 157 -15.29 -1.40 -27.23
CA LEU A 157 -13.85 -1.65 -27.01
C LEU A 157 -13.37 -1.00 -25.71
N ASN A 158 -13.69 0.27 -25.47
CA ASN A 158 -13.30 0.96 -24.25
C ASN A 158 -13.88 0.29 -23.00
N SER A 159 -15.18 0.00 -22.96
CA SER A 159 -15.79 -0.56 -21.75
C SER A 159 -15.31 -1.99 -21.45
N GLU A 160 -15.19 -2.82 -22.48
CA GLU A 160 -14.89 -4.25 -22.28
C GLU A 160 -13.40 -4.50 -22.09
N LEU A 161 -12.53 -3.81 -22.83
CA LEU A 161 -11.08 -4.00 -22.71
C LEU A 161 -10.51 -3.30 -21.47
N ARG A 162 -11.19 -2.28 -20.92
CA ARG A 162 -10.75 -1.60 -19.70
C ARG A 162 -10.59 -2.54 -18.50
N LEU A 163 -11.44 -3.58 -18.44
CA LEU A 163 -11.42 -4.60 -17.38
C LEU A 163 -10.20 -5.53 -17.48
N SER A 164 -9.60 -5.62 -18.67
CA SER A 164 -8.45 -6.48 -18.96
C SER A 164 -7.10 -5.78 -18.80
N ILE A 165 -7.12 -4.51 -18.35
CA ILE A 165 -5.92 -3.72 -18.06
C ILE A 165 -5.77 -3.59 -16.55
N LYS A 166 -4.68 -4.14 -16.01
CA LYS A 166 -4.33 -4.02 -14.59
C LYS A 166 -3.91 -2.59 -14.30
N SER A 167 -4.38 -1.99 -13.21
CA SER A 167 -3.81 -0.73 -12.72
C SER A 167 -2.44 -0.97 -12.09
N ARG A 168 -1.57 0.04 -12.17
CA ARG A 168 -0.28 0.02 -11.49
C ARG A 168 -0.54 0.01 -9.97
N GLN A 169 -0.07 -1.02 -9.28
CA GLN A 169 -0.18 -1.12 -7.82
C GLN A 169 0.95 -0.31 -7.19
N ILE A 170 0.62 0.49 -6.17
CA ILE A 170 1.61 1.15 -5.32
C ILE A 170 2.09 0.09 -4.32
N THR A 171 3.36 -0.28 -4.37
CA THR A 171 3.94 -1.26 -3.45
C THR A 171 4.39 -0.63 -2.15
N GLN A 172 4.78 0.65 -2.18
CA GLN A 172 5.22 1.35 -0.99
C GLN A 172 4.85 2.83 -1.08
N LYS A 173 4.21 3.32 -0.02
CA LYS A 173 3.87 4.74 0.14
C LYS A 173 4.72 5.30 1.28
N ASN A 174 5.79 5.99 0.92
CA ASN A 174 6.68 6.63 1.89
C ASN A 174 6.25 8.08 2.08
N THR A 175 5.70 8.38 3.26
CA THR A 175 5.38 9.76 3.63
C THR A 175 6.56 10.34 4.38
N LYS A 176 7.22 11.34 3.80
CA LYS A 176 8.29 12.07 4.48
C LYS A 176 7.73 13.24 5.26
N VAL A 177 8.18 13.36 6.50
CA VAL A 177 7.78 14.44 7.41
C VAL A 177 8.99 15.24 7.88
N ILE A 178 8.71 16.51 8.18
CA ILE A 178 9.63 17.41 8.88
C ILE A 178 9.18 17.44 10.34
N VAL A 179 10.12 17.18 11.23
CA VAL A 179 9.90 17.06 12.68
C VAL A 179 10.90 17.90 13.48
N GLU A 180 11.92 18.45 12.82
CA GLU A 180 12.93 19.28 13.46
C GLU A 180 12.37 20.66 13.80
N ALA A 181 12.41 21.04 15.09
CA ALA A 181 11.80 22.28 15.59
C ALA A 181 12.25 23.55 14.84
N HIS A 182 13.55 23.67 14.52
CA HIS A 182 14.07 24.82 13.78
C HIS A 182 13.50 24.91 12.35
N LYS A 183 13.28 23.76 11.69
CA LYS A 183 12.68 23.72 10.34
C LYS A 183 11.18 23.96 10.39
N LEU A 184 10.49 23.47 11.41
CA LEU A 184 9.06 23.72 11.60
C LEU A 184 8.76 25.21 11.82
N ASN A 185 9.64 25.94 12.50
CA ASN A 185 9.49 27.39 12.70
C ASN A 185 9.59 28.20 11.40
N GLU A 186 10.25 27.66 10.37
CA GLU A 186 10.36 28.30 9.05
C GLU A 186 9.13 28.01 8.17
N ILE A 187 8.27 27.08 8.57
CA ILE A 187 7.06 26.70 7.84
C ILE A 187 5.87 27.53 8.34
N LYS A 188 5.04 27.99 7.40
CA LYS A 188 3.80 28.72 7.75
C LYS A 188 2.91 27.85 8.65
N PRO A 189 2.31 28.40 9.71
CA PRO A 189 1.48 27.62 10.65
C PRO A 189 0.34 26.83 9.98
N GLU A 190 -0.21 27.37 8.89
CA GLU A 190 -1.26 26.73 8.08
C GLU A 190 -0.83 25.39 7.45
N ASN A 191 0.48 25.17 7.31
CA ASN A 191 1.07 23.97 6.71
C ASN A 191 1.60 22.97 7.75
N ILE A 192 1.37 23.25 9.04
CA ILE A 192 1.74 22.35 10.14
C ILE A 192 0.53 21.50 10.52
N VAL A 193 0.73 20.19 10.56
CA VAL A 193 -0.25 19.19 10.98
C VAL A 193 0.12 18.68 12.37
N GLN A 194 -0.88 18.34 13.18
CA GLN A 194 -0.66 17.72 14.49
C GLN A 194 -0.98 16.24 14.43
N ILE A 195 0.00 15.39 14.77
CA ILE A 195 -0.23 13.98 15.04
C ILE A 195 -0.62 13.85 16.50
N LYS A 196 -1.85 13.37 16.75
CA LYS A 196 -2.30 12.95 18.07
C LYS A 196 -2.15 11.44 18.17
N MET A 197 -1.32 11.00 19.11
CA MET A 197 -1.05 9.60 19.35
C MET A 197 -1.40 9.26 20.79
N THR A 198 -2.13 8.17 20.98
CA THR A 198 -2.38 7.56 22.28
C THR A 198 -1.73 6.19 22.26
N LEU A 199 -0.78 5.96 23.17
CA LEU A 199 -0.20 4.64 23.38
C LEU A 199 -0.76 4.06 24.68
N ASN A 200 -1.25 2.83 24.56
CA ASN A 200 -1.71 2.04 25.68
C ASN A 200 -0.73 0.88 25.87
N GLU A 201 -0.30 0.66 27.10
CA GLU A 201 0.56 -0.49 27.45
C GLU A 201 -0.32 -1.72 27.68
N GLU A 202 -0.11 -2.77 26.88
CA GLU A 202 -0.63 -4.12 27.15
C GLU A 202 0.55 -4.99 27.60
N GLY A 203 0.45 -5.56 28.80
CA GLY A 203 1.49 -6.38 29.41
C GLY A 203 1.50 -7.81 28.87
N MET A 204 2.64 -8.48 29.00
CA MET A 204 2.71 -9.94 28.93
C MET A 204 3.36 -10.47 30.21
N GLU A 205 2.80 -11.54 30.75
CA GLU A 205 3.26 -12.17 31.98
C GLU A 205 3.72 -13.62 31.74
N TRP A 206 4.78 -14.01 32.45
CA TRP A 206 5.26 -15.39 32.44
C TRP A 206 4.47 -16.22 33.46
N TYR A 207 3.73 -17.20 32.96
CA TYR A 207 3.02 -18.18 33.76
C TYR A 207 3.85 -19.45 33.86
N THR A 208 4.16 -19.86 35.09
CA THR A 208 4.80 -21.15 35.38
C THR A 208 3.78 -22.09 36.00
N SER A 209 3.57 -23.26 35.37
CA SER A 209 2.76 -24.35 35.91
C SER A 209 3.60 -25.60 36.11
N GLU A 210 3.27 -26.39 37.12
CA GLU A 210 3.88 -27.68 37.38
C GLU A 210 2.83 -28.77 37.11
N ASN A 211 3.13 -29.66 36.17
CA ASN A 211 2.20 -30.75 35.78
C ASN A 211 2.25 -31.87 36.83
N GLU A 212 1.31 -32.83 36.79
CA GLU A 212 1.23 -33.95 37.74
C GLU A 212 2.53 -34.79 37.83
N ASP A 213 3.36 -34.77 36.79
CA ASP A 213 4.67 -35.43 36.72
C ASP A 213 5.83 -34.59 37.30
N GLY A 214 5.57 -33.42 37.91
CA GLY A 214 6.60 -32.52 38.45
C GLY A 214 7.38 -31.72 37.40
N VAL A 215 6.97 -31.81 36.13
CA VAL A 215 7.58 -31.04 35.03
C VAL A 215 7.05 -29.62 35.06
N ARG A 216 7.97 -28.65 35.18
CA ARG A 216 7.67 -27.21 35.12
C ARG A 216 7.60 -26.75 33.67
N GLU A 217 6.45 -26.25 33.27
CA GLU A 217 6.25 -25.56 31.99
C GLU A 217 6.13 -24.06 32.24
N THR A 218 6.74 -23.23 31.38
CA THR A 218 6.68 -21.76 31.47
C THR A 218 6.23 -21.20 30.13
N LYS A 219 5.19 -20.36 30.15
CA LYS A 219 4.58 -19.74 28.95
C LYS A 219 4.41 -18.24 29.17
N LEU A 220 4.65 -17.46 28.12
CA LEU A 220 4.37 -16.03 28.10
C LEU A 220 2.95 -15.82 27.58
N LEU A 221 2.09 -15.21 28.39
CA LEU A 221 0.69 -14.93 28.04
C LEU A 221 0.41 -13.43 28.22
N PRO A 222 -0.53 -12.83 27.47
CA PRO A 222 -0.99 -11.47 27.74
C PRO A 222 -1.56 -11.33 29.17
N GLU A 223 -1.37 -10.15 29.77
CA GLU A 223 -1.95 -9.75 31.08
C GLU A 223 -3.47 -9.55 31.00
#